data_AF-A0A328SCA3-F1
#
_entry.id   AF-A0A328SCA3-F1
#
_cell.length_a   1.000
_cell.length_b   1.000
_cell.length_c   1.000
_cell.angle_alpha   90.00
_cell.angle_beta   90.00
_cell.angle_gamma   90.00
#
_symmetry.space_group_name_H-M   'P 1'
#
loop_
_entity.id
_entity.type
_entity.pdbx_description
1 polymer ?
#
loop_
_entity_poly.entity_id
_entity_poly.type
_entity_poly.pdbx_seq_one_letter_code
_entity_poly.pdbx_strand_id
1 'polypeptide(L)'
;MSYIVCRNCKKFVTADESHPLNFDKCQNCGHTLEYACDDTELNCIVNNIEMPKVAYHKICATCNSLNPRQTGMCLFCGSSTFLLQYDADSVNRYNKSIESLNDNPAVVVQVRNQRNMASLFLKALSVIVGLFDFLFFFAIGIEYTIGLSKVEKNPMLIVSQNYVTISLVLVASLLLSGFLISFVLPRVSYKDSFKISSVVGIIIGLSTILVVKDILMVAFAILFCAFLSGLGGLLGELLVHTILKRING
;
A
#
# COMPACT_ATOMS: atom_id res chain seq x y z
N MET A 1 -24.03 -18.56 -16.86
CA MET A 1 -24.22 -19.99 -17.16
C MET A 1 -22.87 -20.53 -17.55
N SER A 2 -22.51 -21.70 -17.04
CA SER A 2 -21.21 -22.33 -17.29
C SER A 2 -21.30 -23.39 -18.40
N TYR A 3 -20.18 -23.70 -19.04
CA TYR A 3 -20.08 -24.57 -20.20
C TYR A 3 -18.88 -25.52 -20.10
N ILE A 4 -19.04 -26.73 -20.65
CA ILE A 4 -17.95 -27.65 -20.92
C ILE A 4 -17.68 -27.61 -22.42
N VAL A 5 -16.45 -27.30 -22.81
CA VAL A 5 -16.06 -26.98 -24.19
C VAL A 5 -14.96 -27.92 -24.65
N CYS A 6 -15.11 -28.49 -25.84
CA CYS A 6 -14.00 -29.15 -26.51
C CYS A 6 -13.35 -28.17 -27.49
N ARG A 7 -12.14 -27.69 -27.15
CA ARG A 7 -11.39 -26.74 -27.99
C ARG A 7 -11.15 -27.25 -29.42
N ASN A 8 -10.84 -28.53 -29.58
CA ASN A 8 -10.57 -29.12 -30.89
C ASN A 8 -11.84 -29.30 -31.74
N CYS A 9 -12.92 -29.75 -31.13
CA CYS A 9 -14.18 -30.03 -31.82
C CYS A 9 -15.11 -28.80 -31.91
N LYS A 10 -14.79 -27.70 -31.22
CA LYS A 10 -15.63 -26.48 -31.06
C LYS A 10 -17.07 -26.74 -30.59
N LYS A 11 -17.31 -27.90 -29.98
CA LYS A 11 -18.59 -28.29 -29.39
C LYS A 11 -18.60 -27.92 -27.92
N PHE A 12 -19.74 -27.48 -27.42
CA PHE A 12 -19.94 -27.16 -26.01
C PHE A 12 -21.29 -27.68 -25.51
N VAL A 13 -21.37 -27.94 -24.21
CA VAL A 13 -22.60 -28.29 -23.49
C VAL A 13 -22.72 -27.41 -22.26
N THR A 14 -23.94 -27.04 -21.89
CA THR A 14 -24.18 -26.27 -20.66
C THR A 14 -23.88 -27.15 -19.46
N ALA A 15 -23.05 -26.66 -18.55
CA ALA A 15 -22.70 -27.34 -17.32
C ALA A 15 -23.89 -27.25 -16.35
N ASP A 16 -24.30 -28.40 -15.81
CA ASP A 16 -25.28 -28.46 -14.74
C ASP A 16 -24.55 -28.40 -13.40
N GLU A 17 -24.65 -27.26 -12.72
CA GLU A 17 -23.98 -26.99 -11.44
C GLU A 17 -24.49 -27.88 -10.29
N SER A 18 -25.62 -28.58 -10.48
CA SER A 18 -26.17 -29.52 -9.50
C SER A 18 -25.53 -30.92 -9.53
N HIS A 19 -24.70 -31.21 -10.53
CA HIS A 19 -24.01 -32.49 -10.70
C HIS A 19 -22.48 -32.30 -10.73
N PRO A 20 -21.69 -33.26 -10.20
CA PRO A 20 -20.23 -33.18 -10.27
C PRO A 20 -19.76 -33.18 -11.72
N LEU A 21 -19.02 -32.14 -12.10
CA LEU A 21 -18.48 -31.98 -13.45
C LEU A 21 -17.34 -32.99 -13.67
N ASN A 22 -17.56 -33.95 -14.56
CA ASN A 22 -16.53 -34.91 -14.96
C ASN A 22 -15.78 -34.41 -16.20
N PHE A 23 -14.52 -34.02 -16.02
CA PHE A 23 -13.65 -33.51 -17.09
C PHE A 23 -12.99 -34.65 -17.87
N ASP A 24 -13.81 -35.55 -18.42
CA ASP A 24 -13.32 -36.62 -19.29
C ASP A 24 -12.87 -36.07 -20.66
N LYS A 25 -12.27 -36.95 -21.47
CA LYS A 25 -11.94 -36.66 -22.86
C LYS A 25 -13.21 -36.48 -23.68
N CYS A 26 -13.18 -35.55 -24.64
CA CYS A 26 -14.28 -35.36 -25.59
C CYS A 26 -14.57 -36.67 -26.32
N GLN A 27 -15.83 -37.14 -26.25
CA GLN A 27 -16.26 -38.39 -26.89
C GLN A 27 -16.05 -38.40 -28.41
N ASN A 28 -15.97 -37.23 -29.05
CA ASN A 28 -15.84 -37.09 -30.50
C ASN A 28 -14.40 -37.00 -31.01
N CYS A 29 -13.46 -36.50 -30.20
CA CYS A 29 -12.07 -36.28 -30.66
C CYS A 29 -10.99 -36.66 -29.63
N GLY A 30 -11.36 -37.22 -28.47
CA GLY A 30 -10.42 -37.67 -27.44
C GLY A 30 -9.61 -36.56 -26.75
N HIS A 31 -9.84 -35.30 -27.12
CA HIS A 31 -9.14 -34.15 -26.56
C HIS A 31 -9.72 -33.78 -25.18
N THR A 32 -8.88 -33.31 -24.27
CA THR A 32 -9.29 -32.80 -22.95
C THR A 32 -10.36 -31.72 -23.09
N LEU A 33 -11.42 -31.83 -22.29
CA LEU A 33 -12.46 -30.82 -22.21
C LEU A 33 -12.01 -29.66 -21.30
N GLU A 34 -12.36 -28.44 -21.68
CA GLU A 34 -12.09 -27.20 -20.94
C GLU A 34 -13.39 -26.65 -20.34
N TYR A 35 -13.29 -25.96 -19.21
CA TYR A 35 -14.42 -25.31 -18.55
C TYR A 35 -14.47 -23.83 -18.95
N ALA A 36 -15.66 -23.35 -19.27
CA ALA A 36 -15.95 -21.92 -19.40
C ALA A 36 -16.99 -21.52 -18.34
N CYS A 37 -16.68 -20.50 -17.55
CA CYS A 37 -17.54 -20.03 -16.47
C CYS A 37 -18.72 -19.18 -16.99
N ASP A 38 -18.56 -18.56 -18.16
CA ASP A 38 -19.54 -17.69 -18.78
C ASP A 38 -19.49 -17.75 -20.33
N ASP A 39 -20.43 -17.06 -20.98
CA ASP A 39 -20.51 -16.95 -22.45
C ASP A 39 -19.25 -16.33 -23.07
N THR A 40 -18.59 -15.48 -22.28
CA THR A 40 -17.37 -14.76 -22.66
C THR A 40 -16.20 -15.73 -22.82
N GLU A 41 -15.96 -16.54 -21.80
CA GLU A 41 -14.91 -17.55 -21.75
C GLU A 41 -15.19 -18.67 -22.77
N LEU A 42 -16.46 -19.04 -22.96
CA LEU A 42 -16.89 -19.96 -24.01
C LEU A 42 -16.44 -19.46 -25.39
N ASN A 43 -16.73 -18.20 -25.71
CA ASN A 43 -16.36 -17.61 -27.00
C ASN A 43 -14.85 -17.52 -27.19
N CYS A 44 -14.07 -17.29 -26.13
CA CYS A 44 -12.61 -17.29 -26.21
C CYS A 44 -12.05 -18.70 -26.51
N ILE A 45 -12.53 -19.74 -25.81
CA ILE A 45 -12.08 -21.12 -26.02
C ILE A 45 -12.44 -21.60 -27.44
N VAL A 46 -13.66 -21.36 -27.90
CA VAL A 46 -14.14 -21.78 -29.24
C VAL A 46 -13.36 -21.10 -30.37
N ASN A 47 -12.94 -19.85 -30.15
CA ASN A 47 -12.17 -19.07 -31.12
C ASN A 47 -10.65 -19.25 -30.98
N ASN A 48 -10.18 -20.21 -30.17
CA ASN A 48 -8.76 -20.46 -29.90
C ASN A 48 -8.01 -19.23 -29.35
N ILE A 49 -8.72 -18.30 -28.72
CA ILE A 49 -8.13 -17.13 -28.07
C ILE A 49 -7.60 -17.60 -26.71
N GLU A 50 -6.28 -17.73 -26.59
CA GLU A 50 -5.67 -18.05 -25.30
C GLU A 50 -5.90 -16.90 -24.33
N MET A 51 -6.80 -17.08 -23.37
CA MET A 51 -6.95 -16.14 -22.27
C MET A 51 -5.66 -16.14 -21.44
N PRO A 52 -4.96 -15.00 -21.33
CA PRO A 52 -3.78 -14.93 -20.48
C PRO A 52 -4.22 -15.13 -19.03
N LYS A 53 -3.72 -16.19 -18.39
CA LYS A 53 -4.02 -16.46 -16.97
C LYS A 53 -3.41 -15.36 -16.12
N VAL A 54 -4.25 -14.56 -15.47
CA VAL A 54 -3.77 -13.53 -14.53
C VAL A 54 -3.24 -14.25 -13.29
N ALA A 55 -1.95 -14.07 -13.01
CA ALA A 55 -1.35 -14.64 -11.81
C ALA A 55 -1.89 -13.86 -10.59
N TYR A 56 -2.49 -14.58 -9.66
CA TYR A 56 -2.96 -14.01 -8.39
C TYR A 56 -2.42 -14.80 -7.22
N HIS A 57 -2.13 -14.09 -6.14
CA HIS A 57 -1.84 -14.67 -4.84
C HIS A 57 -3.10 -14.64 -3.98
N LYS A 58 -3.44 -15.80 -3.39
CA LYS A 58 -4.48 -15.88 -2.37
C LYS A 58 -3.91 -15.39 -1.05
N ILE A 59 -4.50 -14.37 -0.48
CA ILE A 59 -4.14 -13.81 0.83
C ILE A 59 -5.31 -14.06 1.75
N CYS A 60 -5.06 -14.66 2.90
CA CYS A 60 -6.14 -14.89 3.85
C CYS A 60 -6.66 -13.57 4.42
N ALA A 61 -7.97 -13.37 4.42
CA ALA A 61 -8.60 -12.16 4.95
C ALA A 61 -8.40 -11.98 6.46
N THR A 62 -8.15 -13.08 7.18
CA THR A 62 -7.97 -13.08 8.64
C THR A 62 -6.50 -12.90 9.04
N CYS A 63 -5.61 -13.75 8.50
CA CYS A 63 -4.19 -13.79 8.88
C CYS A 63 -3.29 -12.91 7.99
N ASN A 64 -3.79 -12.41 6.85
CA ASN A 64 -3.01 -11.78 5.77
C ASN A 64 -1.78 -12.58 5.31
N SER A 65 -1.69 -13.87 5.67
CA SER A 65 -0.61 -14.72 5.19
C SER A 65 -0.86 -15.06 3.73
N LEU A 66 0.22 -15.01 2.94
CA LEU A 66 0.21 -15.57 1.60
C LEU A 66 -0.13 -17.05 1.68
N ASN A 67 -1.02 -17.53 0.82
CA ASN A 67 -1.34 -18.95 0.72
C ASN A 67 -0.59 -19.55 -0.49
N PRO A 68 0.62 -20.10 -0.29
CA PRO A 68 1.49 -20.53 -1.38
C PRO A 68 0.99 -21.80 -2.11
N ARG A 69 -0.05 -22.49 -1.61
CA ARG A 69 -0.42 -23.84 -2.08
C ARG A 69 -1.71 -23.94 -2.90
N GLN A 70 -2.31 -22.83 -3.31
CA GLN A 70 -3.65 -22.78 -3.94
C GLN A 70 -4.79 -23.45 -3.12
N THR A 71 -4.50 -23.93 -1.92
CA THR A 71 -5.42 -24.61 -1.01
C THR A 71 -6.52 -23.68 -0.51
N GLY A 72 -7.73 -24.21 -0.30
CA GLY A 72 -8.88 -23.44 0.21
C GLY A 72 -8.82 -23.08 1.70
N MET A 73 -7.68 -23.19 2.37
CA MET A 73 -7.51 -22.96 3.83
C MET A 73 -6.20 -22.24 4.16
N CYS A 74 -6.21 -21.25 5.08
CA CYS A 74 -5.01 -20.57 5.60
C CYS A 74 -4.31 -21.56 6.54
N LEU A 75 -3.00 -21.75 6.37
CA LEU A 75 -2.19 -22.61 7.26
C LEU A 75 -2.25 -22.19 8.74
N PHE A 76 -2.56 -20.92 9.01
CA PHE A 76 -2.63 -20.35 10.35
C PHE A 76 -4.06 -20.22 10.90
N CYS A 77 -5.07 -20.06 10.02
CA CYS A 77 -6.46 -19.81 10.43
C CYS A 77 -7.43 -20.94 10.06
N GLY A 78 -6.98 -21.98 9.37
CA GLY A 78 -7.87 -23.02 8.85
C GLY A 78 -8.79 -22.49 7.75
N SER A 79 -10.09 -22.78 7.85
CA SER A 79 -11.09 -22.28 6.90
C SER A 79 -11.25 -20.76 7.04
N SER A 80 -10.94 -20.02 5.97
CA SER A 80 -11.00 -18.56 5.95
C SER A 80 -11.27 -18.08 4.53
N THR A 81 -11.89 -16.90 4.41
CA THR A 81 -12.08 -16.21 3.15
C THR A 81 -10.74 -15.66 2.64
N PHE A 82 -10.52 -15.70 1.32
CA PHE A 82 -9.30 -15.21 0.69
C PHE A 82 -9.56 -13.95 -0.13
N LEU A 83 -8.67 -12.98 0.02
CA LEU A 83 -8.49 -11.84 -0.87
C LEU A 83 -7.54 -12.24 -2.00
N LEU A 84 -7.87 -11.89 -3.23
CA LEU A 84 -7.03 -12.17 -4.40
C LEU A 84 -6.19 -10.92 -4.69
N GLN A 85 -4.87 -11.04 -4.52
CA GLN A 85 -3.92 -10.00 -4.93
C GLN A 85 -3.37 -10.37 -6.31
N TYR A 86 -3.79 -9.62 -7.31
CA TYR A 86 -3.33 -9.78 -8.70
C TYR A 86 -1.94 -9.19 -8.88
N ASP A 87 -1.06 -9.91 -9.56
CA ASP A 87 0.25 -9.39 -9.96
C ASP A 87 0.05 -8.31 -11.04
N ALA A 88 0.49 -7.08 -10.74
CA ALA A 88 0.35 -5.92 -11.61
C ALA A 88 1.00 -6.13 -12.99
N ASP A 89 2.10 -6.89 -13.06
CA ASP A 89 2.78 -7.19 -14.32
C ASP A 89 2.01 -8.23 -15.15
N SER A 90 1.36 -9.19 -14.48
CA SER A 90 0.43 -10.12 -15.15
C SER A 90 -0.82 -9.41 -15.68
N VAL A 91 -1.39 -8.48 -14.91
CA VAL A 91 -2.54 -7.66 -15.31
C VAL A 91 -2.18 -6.72 -16.46
N ASN A 92 -1.00 -6.10 -16.43
CA ASN A 92 -0.54 -5.24 -17.52
C ASN A 92 -0.28 -6.03 -18.81
N ARG A 93 0.27 -7.24 -18.71
CA ARG A 93 0.42 -8.14 -19.88
C ARG A 93 -0.93 -8.57 -20.43
N TYR A 94 -1.88 -8.91 -19.55
CA TYR A 94 -3.25 -9.22 -19.93
C TYR A 94 -3.92 -8.04 -20.65
N ASN A 95 -3.84 -6.84 -20.09
CA ASN A 95 -4.41 -5.63 -20.69
C ASN A 95 -3.79 -5.33 -22.07
N LYS A 96 -2.48 -5.51 -22.22
CA LYS A 96 -1.80 -5.36 -23.52
C LYS A 96 -2.24 -6.41 -24.55
N SER A 97 -2.44 -7.66 -24.13
CA SER A 97 -2.97 -8.70 -25.03
C SER A 97 -4.43 -8.45 -25.42
N ILE A 98 -5.24 -7.91 -24.50
CA ILE A 98 -6.63 -7.52 -24.78
C ILE A 98 -6.66 -6.33 -25.76
N GLU A 99 -5.78 -5.33 -25.59
CA GLU A 99 -5.65 -4.21 -26.54
C GLU A 99 -5.26 -4.68 -27.95
N SER A 100 -4.48 -5.76 -28.07
CA SER A 100 -4.17 -6.36 -29.38
C SER A 100 -5.31 -7.18 -29.99
N LEU A 101 -6.36 -7.50 -29.22
CA LEU A 101 -7.56 -8.23 -29.64
C LEU A 101 -8.74 -7.29 -29.99
N ASN A 102 -8.54 -5.97 -29.93
CA ASN A 102 -9.57 -4.93 -30.12
C ASN A 102 -10.23 -4.88 -31.52
N ASP A 103 -9.92 -5.79 -32.45
CA ASP A 103 -10.67 -5.94 -33.71
C ASP A 103 -11.99 -6.72 -33.54
N ASN A 104 -12.34 -7.17 -32.32
CA ASN A 104 -13.67 -7.76 -32.04
C ASN A 104 -14.33 -7.13 -30.79
N PRO A 105 -15.41 -6.36 -30.94
CA PRO A 105 -15.90 -5.43 -29.90
C PRO A 105 -16.76 -6.06 -28.79
N ALA A 106 -16.87 -7.39 -28.72
CA ALA A 106 -17.85 -8.04 -27.83
C ALA A 106 -17.34 -8.37 -26.41
N VAL A 107 -16.04 -8.27 -26.14
CA VAL A 107 -15.47 -8.69 -24.84
C VAL A 107 -14.40 -7.69 -24.38
N VAL A 108 -14.84 -6.65 -23.69
CA VAL A 108 -13.92 -5.77 -22.94
C VAL A 108 -14.17 -6.02 -21.46
N VAL A 109 -13.43 -6.95 -20.87
CA VAL A 109 -13.32 -7.01 -19.40
C VAL A 109 -12.40 -5.87 -18.99
N GLN A 110 -12.98 -4.72 -18.65
CA GLN A 110 -12.25 -3.61 -18.05
C GLN A 110 -11.76 -4.03 -16.65
N VAL A 111 -10.54 -4.53 -16.55
CA VAL A 111 -9.83 -4.62 -15.27
C VAL A 111 -9.41 -3.20 -14.90
N ARG A 112 -10.29 -2.50 -14.18
CA ARG A 112 -10.06 -1.14 -13.71
C ARG A 112 -8.91 -1.17 -12.70
N ASN A 113 -7.69 -0.93 -13.18
CA ASN A 113 -6.55 -0.64 -12.31
C ASN A 113 -6.79 0.74 -11.70
N GLN A 114 -7.55 0.76 -10.59
CA GLN A 114 -7.88 1.96 -9.86
C GLN A 114 -6.58 2.47 -9.22
N ARG A 115 -5.78 3.23 -9.98
CA ARG A 115 -4.78 4.15 -9.41
C ARG A 115 -5.55 5.02 -8.42
N ASN A 116 -5.49 4.65 -7.15
CA ASN A 116 -6.22 5.31 -6.07
C ASN A 116 -5.66 6.73 -5.89
N MET A 117 -6.12 7.67 -6.70
CA MET A 117 -5.84 9.11 -6.55
C MET A 117 -6.22 9.58 -5.14
N ALA A 118 -7.27 9.00 -4.56
CA ALA A 118 -7.65 9.20 -3.17
C ALA A 118 -6.53 8.80 -2.18
N SER A 119 -5.82 7.70 -2.43
CA SER A 119 -4.70 7.27 -1.56
C SER A 119 -3.48 8.17 -1.68
N LEU A 120 -3.21 8.70 -2.87
CA LEU A 120 -2.13 9.69 -3.06
C LEU A 120 -2.49 11.02 -2.40
N PHE A 121 -3.74 11.46 -2.52
CA PHE A 121 -4.23 12.67 -1.87
C PHE A 121 -4.12 12.58 -0.35
N LEU A 122 -4.53 11.46 0.25
CA LEU A 122 -4.39 11.23 1.70
C LEU A 122 -2.93 11.22 2.15
N LYS A 123 -2.03 10.62 1.37
CA LYS A 123 -0.58 10.66 1.64
C LYS A 123 -0.05 12.10 1.60
N ALA A 124 -0.40 12.88 0.59
CA ALA A 124 0.01 14.28 0.51
C ALA A 124 -0.54 15.11 1.67
N LEU A 125 -1.81 14.92 2.03
CA LEU A 125 -2.45 15.58 3.16
C LEU A 125 -1.75 15.25 4.49
N SER A 126 -1.36 14.00 4.70
CA SER A 126 -0.63 13.59 5.91
C SER A 126 0.74 14.25 6.04
N VAL A 127 1.45 14.44 4.93
CA VAL A 127 2.75 15.14 4.92
C VAL A 127 2.54 16.62 5.28
N ILE A 128 1.48 17.25 4.75
CA ILE A 128 1.12 18.63 5.09
C ILE A 128 0.79 18.77 6.57
N VAL A 129 -0.04 17.88 7.12
CA VAL A 129 -0.40 17.87 8.56
C VAL A 129 0.85 17.70 9.42
N GLY A 130 1.71 16.72 9.11
CA GLY A 130 2.95 16.50 9.85
C GLY A 130 3.87 17.73 9.85
N LEU A 131 3.95 18.47 8.74
CA LEU A 131 4.71 19.71 8.67
C LEU A 131 4.11 20.80 9.57
N PHE A 132 2.79 20.97 9.57
CA PHE A 132 2.11 21.92 10.45
C PHE A 132 2.29 21.56 11.93
N ASP A 133 2.17 20.28 12.29
CA ASP A 133 2.37 19.80 13.66
C ASP A 133 3.80 20.08 14.13
N PHE A 134 4.79 19.82 13.28
CA PHE A 134 6.18 20.15 13.59
C PHE A 134 6.35 21.63 13.90
N LEU A 135 5.86 22.52 13.01
CA LEU A 135 5.96 23.97 13.20
C LEU A 135 5.26 24.42 14.48
N PHE A 136 4.10 23.84 14.79
CA PHE A 136 3.33 24.16 15.99
C PHE A 136 4.08 23.78 17.27
N PHE A 137 4.54 22.52 17.41
CA PHE A 137 5.27 22.07 18.60
C PHE A 137 6.62 22.76 18.74
N PHE A 138 7.31 22.99 17.62
CA PHE A 138 8.58 23.70 17.61
C PHE A 138 8.43 25.16 18.05
N ALA A 139 7.41 25.88 17.57
CA ALA A 139 7.13 27.25 17.98
C ALA A 139 6.82 27.35 19.48
N ILE A 140 5.94 26.48 20.00
CA ILE A 140 5.61 26.44 21.43
C ILE A 140 6.84 26.13 22.27
N GLY A 141 7.64 25.15 21.86
CA GLY A 141 8.84 24.77 22.60
C GLY A 141 9.91 25.86 22.59
N ILE A 142 10.06 26.59 21.49
CA ILE A 142 10.94 27.78 21.43
C ILE A 142 10.41 28.88 22.33
N GLU A 143 9.12 29.21 22.28
CA GLU A 143 8.51 30.23 23.12
C GLU A 143 8.70 29.91 24.61
N TYR A 144 8.48 28.65 25.00
CA TYR A 144 8.75 28.17 26.35
C TYR A 144 10.23 28.34 26.75
N THR A 145 11.15 28.00 25.84
CA THR A 145 12.60 28.12 26.10
C THR A 145 13.02 29.59 26.23
N ILE A 146 12.49 30.48 25.38
CA ILE A 146 12.78 31.91 25.41
C ILE A 146 12.16 32.56 26.65
N GLY A 147 10.94 32.19 27.03
CA GLY A 147 10.27 32.69 28.23
C GLY A 147 11.00 32.35 29.53
N LEU A 148 11.79 31.28 29.55
CA LEU A 148 12.67 30.91 30.66
C LEU A 148 13.99 31.70 30.67
N SER A 149 14.46 32.17 29.51
CA SER A 149 15.66 32.98 29.41
C SER A 149 15.35 34.44 29.78
N LYS A 150 16.03 34.98 30.79
CA LYS A 150 15.90 36.40 31.15
C LYS A 150 16.46 37.27 30.02
N VAL A 151 15.55 37.74 29.16
CA VAL A 151 15.67 38.80 28.14
C VAL A 151 17.11 39.22 27.80
N GLU A 152 17.82 38.36 27.06
CA GLU A 152 19.00 38.77 26.31
C GLU A 152 18.58 39.17 24.89
N LYS A 153 19.04 40.32 24.39
CA LYS A 153 18.66 40.82 23.06
C LYS A 153 19.38 40.10 21.91
N ASN A 154 20.34 39.22 22.21
CA ASN A 154 21.16 38.57 21.18
C ASN A 154 20.67 37.14 20.92
N PRO A 155 20.06 36.84 19.76
CA PRO A 155 19.49 35.52 19.47
C PRO A 155 20.54 34.40 19.46
N MET A 156 21.77 34.71 19.06
CA MET A 156 22.87 33.74 19.05
C MET A 156 23.24 33.29 20.48
N LEU A 157 23.17 34.22 21.43
CA LEU A 157 23.51 33.98 22.82
C LEU A 157 22.44 33.10 23.48
N ILE A 158 21.15 33.39 23.23
CA ILE A 158 20.01 32.56 23.66
C ILE A 158 20.16 31.12 23.18
N VAL A 159 20.48 30.92 21.89
CA VAL A 159 20.64 29.58 21.31
C VAL A 159 21.82 28.84 21.94
N SER A 160 22.95 29.52 22.16
CA SER A 160 24.14 28.91 22.77
C SER A 160 23.91 28.51 24.23
N GLN A 161 23.21 29.34 25.02
CA GLN A 161 22.91 29.08 26.43
C GLN A 161 21.87 27.96 26.60
N ASN A 162 20.91 27.85 25.68
CA ASN A 162 19.80 26.90 25.75
C ASN A 162 19.91 25.77 24.73
N TYR A 163 21.11 25.50 24.20
CA TYR A 163 21.33 24.53 23.12
C TYR A 163 20.72 23.16 23.42
N VAL A 164 20.90 22.66 24.65
CA VAL A 164 20.36 21.36 25.08
C VAL A 164 18.83 21.36 25.05
N THR A 165 18.21 22.41 25.60
CA THR A 165 16.75 22.54 25.66
C THR A 165 16.13 22.66 24.27
N ILE A 166 16.72 23.49 23.40
CA ILE A 166 16.27 23.66 22.00
C ILE A 166 16.43 22.37 21.22
N SER A 167 17.54 21.65 21.43
CA SER A 167 17.77 20.34 20.78
C SER A 167 16.75 19.30 21.23
N LEU A 168 16.39 19.29 22.53
CA LEU A 168 15.36 18.40 23.06
C LEU A 168 13.98 18.73 22.49
N VAL A 169 13.63 20.01 22.42
CA VAL A 169 12.40 20.48 21.76
C VAL A 169 12.36 20.03 20.30
N LEU A 170 13.45 20.20 19.56
CA LEU A 170 13.54 19.78 18.16
C LEU A 170 13.28 18.26 18.01
N VAL A 171 13.96 17.45 18.83
CA VAL A 171 13.81 15.98 18.80
C VAL A 171 12.37 15.58 19.15
N ALA A 172 11.79 16.18 20.20
CA ALA A 172 10.42 15.91 20.61
C ALA A 172 9.41 16.31 19.52
N SER A 173 9.56 17.48 18.91
CA SER A 173 8.70 17.96 17.82
C SER A 173 8.77 17.06 16.59
N LEU A 174 9.97 16.57 16.22
CA LEU A 174 10.13 15.63 15.10
C LEU A 174 9.46 14.28 15.38
N LEU A 175 9.60 13.77 16.60
CA LEU A 175 8.94 12.52 17.01
C LEU A 175 7.41 12.67 17.03
N LEU A 176 6.89 13.77 17.60
CA LEU A 176 5.45 14.04 17.67
C LEU A 176 4.84 14.26 16.29
N SER A 177 5.52 15.02 15.42
CA SER A 177 5.12 15.21 14.03
C SER A 177 5.00 13.87 13.29
N GLY A 178 6.00 13.00 13.41
CA GLY A 178 5.94 11.65 12.85
C GLY A 178 4.81 10.80 13.45
N PHE A 179 4.63 10.87 14.76
CA PHE A 179 3.60 10.12 15.49
C PHE A 179 2.18 10.47 15.03
N LEU A 180 1.86 11.76 14.89
CA LEU A 180 0.51 12.23 14.56
C LEU A 180 0.07 11.88 13.13
N ILE A 181 1.02 11.75 12.18
CA ILE A 181 0.76 11.28 10.81
C ILE A 181 0.02 9.93 10.80
N SER A 182 0.33 9.05 11.77
CA SER A 182 -0.28 7.72 11.88
C SER A 182 -1.79 7.75 12.19
N PHE A 183 -2.30 8.87 12.72
CA PHE A 183 -3.73 9.05 12.99
C PHE A 183 -4.51 9.56 11.77
N VAL A 184 -3.82 10.19 10.81
CA VAL A 184 -4.44 10.75 9.59
C VAL A 184 -4.69 9.65 8.54
N LEU A 185 -3.79 8.68 8.44
CA LEU A 185 -3.95 7.52 7.55
C LEU A 185 -4.27 6.27 8.38
N PRO A 186 -5.56 5.96 8.63
CA PRO A 186 -5.89 4.71 9.30
C PRO A 186 -5.52 3.53 8.40
N ARG A 187 -4.71 2.59 8.93
CA ARG A 187 -4.29 1.31 8.32
C ARG A 187 -3.23 1.42 7.24
N VAL A 188 -2.06 1.94 7.59
CA VAL A 188 -0.86 1.86 6.74
C VAL A 188 0.05 0.73 7.24
N SER A 189 0.80 0.10 6.33
CA SER A 189 1.82 -0.84 6.79
C SER A 189 2.89 -0.10 7.60
N TYR A 190 3.51 -0.75 8.60
CA TYR A 190 4.60 -0.14 9.38
C TYR A 190 5.71 0.46 8.49
N LYS A 191 6.00 -0.21 7.37
CA LYS A 191 6.98 0.25 6.36
C LYS A 191 6.53 1.54 5.67
N ASP A 192 5.24 1.65 5.34
CA ASP A 192 4.70 2.84 4.70
C ASP A 192 4.54 4.00 5.69
N SER A 193 4.15 3.74 6.93
CA SER A 193 4.12 4.76 8.00
C SER A 193 5.51 5.35 8.24
N PHE A 194 6.55 4.51 8.35
CA PHE A 194 7.93 4.97 8.45
C PHE A 194 8.32 5.84 7.25
N LYS A 195 8.05 5.39 6.02
CA LYS A 195 8.39 6.14 4.80
C LYS A 195 7.71 7.50 4.73
N ILE A 196 6.40 7.56 4.99
CA ILE A 196 5.63 8.81 4.91
C ILE A 196 6.13 9.80 5.97
N SER A 197 6.37 9.32 7.20
CA SER A 197 6.88 10.17 8.28
C SER A 197 8.32 10.61 8.01
N SER A 198 9.19 9.74 7.49
CA SER A 198 10.53 10.12 7.05
C SER A 198 10.54 11.19 5.96
N VAL A 199 9.54 11.23 5.06
CA VAL A 199 9.42 12.31 4.07
C VAL A 199 9.23 13.67 4.74
N VAL A 200 8.44 13.76 5.81
CA VAL A 200 8.30 14.98 6.60
C VAL A 200 9.65 15.39 7.21
N GLY A 201 10.37 14.43 7.80
CA GLY A 201 11.72 14.66 8.31
C GLY A 201 12.73 15.11 7.25
N ILE A 202 12.63 14.60 6.01
CA ILE A 202 13.46 15.05 4.88
C ILE A 202 13.14 16.51 4.52
N ILE A 203 11.85 16.86 4.42
CA ILE A 203 11.42 18.24 4.09
C ILE A 203 11.93 19.22 5.14
N ILE A 204 11.79 18.88 6.43
CA ILE A 204 12.31 19.68 7.53
C ILE A 204 13.85 19.73 7.49
N GLY A 205 14.50 18.60 7.26
CA GLY A 205 15.97 18.53 7.16
C GLY A 205 16.52 19.39 6.02
N LEU A 206 15.82 19.49 4.88
CA LEU A 206 16.21 20.33 3.76
C LEU A 206 16.23 21.83 4.11
N SER A 207 15.46 22.27 5.10
CA SER A 207 15.49 23.68 5.54
C SER A 207 16.85 24.07 6.13
N THR A 208 17.68 23.11 6.56
CA THR A 208 19.02 23.36 7.08
C THR A 208 19.99 23.89 6.01
N ILE A 209 19.70 23.69 4.72
CA ILE A 209 20.46 24.27 3.59
C ILE A 209 20.52 25.80 3.67
N LEU A 210 19.48 26.42 4.25
CA LEU A 210 19.41 27.89 4.38
C LEU A 210 20.43 28.44 5.38
N VAL A 211 20.94 27.60 6.29
CA VAL A 211 21.79 28.01 7.42
C VAL A 211 23.20 27.44 7.30
N VAL A 212 23.31 26.18 6.87
CA VAL A 212 24.57 25.44 6.82
C VAL A 212 25.05 25.31 5.37
N LYS A 213 26.27 25.78 5.10
CA LYS A 213 26.90 25.69 3.76
C LYS A 213 27.66 24.37 3.54
N ASP A 214 27.97 23.65 4.61
CA ASP A 214 28.64 22.35 4.52
C ASP A 214 27.64 21.26 4.12
N ILE A 215 27.85 20.69 2.93
CA ILE A 215 27.00 19.65 2.33
C ILE A 215 26.99 18.39 3.20
N LEU A 216 28.09 18.04 3.86
CA LEU A 216 28.15 16.84 4.71
C LEU A 216 27.28 17.02 5.95
N MET A 217 27.36 18.18 6.61
CA MET A 217 26.48 18.48 7.75
C MET A 217 25.00 18.50 7.34
N VAL A 218 24.67 19.08 6.19
CA VAL A 218 23.30 19.08 5.65
C VAL A 218 22.82 17.64 5.43
N ALA A 219 23.63 16.78 4.82
CA ALA A 219 23.28 15.38 4.60
C ALA A 219 23.04 14.64 5.92
N PHE A 220 23.89 14.84 6.92
CA PHE A 220 23.69 14.27 8.26
C PHE A 220 22.40 14.79 8.92
N ALA A 221 22.12 16.09 8.81
CA ALA A 221 20.91 16.68 9.37
C ALA A 221 19.64 16.11 8.71
N ILE A 222 19.63 15.98 7.38
CA ILE A 222 18.51 15.38 6.64
C ILE A 222 18.29 13.93 7.08
N LEU A 223 19.36 13.12 7.14
CA LEU A 223 19.27 11.73 7.57
C LEU A 223 18.76 11.62 9.01
N PHE A 224 19.26 12.46 9.91
CA PHE A 224 18.86 12.48 11.31
C PHE A 224 17.38 12.86 11.48
N CYS A 225 16.93 13.93 10.82
CA CYS A 225 15.53 14.35 10.84
C CYS A 225 14.59 13.30 10.23
N ALA A 226 14.98 12.71 9.10
CA ALA A 226 14.23 11.64 8.43
C ALA A 226 14.09 10.40 9.32
N PHE A 227 15.15 10.02 10.02
CA PHE A 227 15.15 8.89 10.92
C PHE A 227 14.26 9.13 12.15
N LEU A 228 14.41 10.30 12.81
CA LEU A 228 13.60 10.63 13.98
C LEU A 228 12.10 10.72 13.66
N SER A 229 11.74 11.42 12.59
CA SER A 229 10.33 11.50 12.18
C SER A 229 9.79 10.13 11.75
N GLY A 230 10.61 9.33 11.06
CA GLY A 230 10.29 7.93 10.73
C GLY A 230 10.02 7.07 11.97
N LEU A 231 10.84 7.19 13.02
CA LEU A 231 10.62 6.51 14.30
C LEU A 231 9.32 6.96 14.96
N GLY A 232 9.01 8.26 14.93
CA GLY A 232 7.73 8.78 15.40
C GLY A 232 6.54 8.10 14.73
N GLY A 233 6.57 7.98 13.40
CA GLY A 233 5.53 7.27 12.64
C GLY A 233 5.41 5.79 12.97
N LEU A 234 6.54 5.10 13.13
CA LEU A 234 6.54 3.70 13.51
C LEU A 234 5.91 3.47 14.90
N LEU A 235 6.24 4.34 15.86
CA LEU A 235 5.64 4.32 17.21
C LEU A 235 4.14 4.65 17.16
N GLY A 236 3.73 5.62 16.33
CA GLY A 236 2.34 5.98 16.11
C GLY A 236 1.52 4.81 15.59
N GLU A 237 2.00 4.14 14.55
CA GLU A 237 1.32 2.98 13.96
C GLU A 237 1.22 1.80 14.95
N LEU A 238 2.27 1.53 15.72
CA LEU A 238 2.24 0.50 16.78
C LEU A 238 1.13 0.77 17.81
N LEU A 239 0.97 2.02 18.21
CA LEU A 239 -0.03 2.43 19.18
C LEU A 239 -1.44 2.33 18.58
N VAL A 240 -1.65 2.83 17.36
CA VAL A 240 -2.93 2.70 16.63
C VAL A 240 -3.34 1.24 16.48
N HIS A 241 -2.41 0.37 16.08
CA HIS A 241 -2.66 -1.06 15.93
C HIS A 241 -3.01 -1.72 17.28
N THR A 242 -2.36 -1.32 18.37
CA THR A 242 -2.64 -1.83 19.72
C THR A 242 -4.03 -1.40 20.22
N ILE A 243 -4.43 -0.15 19.98
CA ILE A 243 -5.76 0.35 20.35
C ILE A 243 -6.84 -0.36 19.53
N LEU A 244 -6.68 -0.45 18.21
CA LEU A 244 -7.65 -1.13 17.33
C LEU A 244 -7.83 -2.61 17.69
N LYS A 245 -6.76 -3.29 18.10
CA LYS A 245 -6.83 -4.69 18.55
C LYS A 245 -7.63 -4.85 19.85
N ARG A 246 -7.57 -3.87 20.77
CA ARG A 246 -8.35 -3.90 22.02
C ARG A 246 -9.82 -3.56 21.83
N ILE A 247 -10.18 -2.78 20.82
CA ILE A 247 -11.57 -2.40 20.55
C ILE A 247 -12.32 -3.51 19.81
N ASN A 248 -11.63 -4.27 18.96
CA ASN A 248 -12.22 -5.33 18.13
C ASN A 248 -12.09 -6.75 18.71
N GLY A 249 -11.48 -6.91 19.89
CA GLY A 249 -11.34 -8.20 20.59
C GLY A 249 -12.14 -8.20 21.88
#